data_AF-A0A3D3EXA4-F1
#
_entry.id   AF-A0A3D3EXA4-F1
#
_cell.length_a   1.000
_cell.length_b   1.000
_cell.length_c   1.000
_cell.angle_alpha   90.00
_cell.angle_beta   90.00
_cell.angle_gamma   90.00
#
_symmetry.space_group_name_H-M   'P 1'
#
loop_
_entity.id
_entity.type
_entity.pdbx_description
1 polymer ?
#
loop_
_entity_poly.entity_id
_entity_poly.type
_entity_poly.pdbx_seq_one_letter_code
_entity_poly.pdbx_strand_id
1 'polypeptide(L)'
;MKYCILTMIIALISPLAALIITDSQGVSHEYPYDHFFKIQPKEFQTSKELDGETVINTWQGIRFDTWLKEQKLGDFAVIKFMSGDRYEVKFNRAEWDTLTCYLAHTGEGEIFPKEQLRVIFPHLRSMHWVRDVERVSLEHYKEIAIPVKFLPLADFFATQKLMENPKPFVRMNGY
;
A
#
# COMPACT_ATOMS: atom_id res chain seq x y z
N MET A 1 5.58 40.80 -9.27
CA MET A 1 6.57 40.01 -8.50
C MET A 1 6.14 39.70 -7.07
N LYS A 2 5.63 40.64 -6.26
CA LYS A 2 5.14 40.36 -4.89
C LYS A 2 4.10 39.23 -4.79
N TYR A 3 3.15 39.15 -5.73
CA TYR A 3 2.13 38.10 -5.76
C TYR A 3 2.67 36.72 -6.17
N CYS A 4 3.76 36.65 -6.94
CA CYS A 4 4.38 35.39 -7.34
C CYS A 4 5.11 34.70 -6.18
N ILE A 5 5.69 35.50 -5.27
CA ILE A 5 6.35 34.98 -4.06
C ILE A 5 5.28 34.42 -3.10
N LEU A 6 4.14 35.09 -2.98
CA LEU A 6 3.02 34.63 -2.14
C LEU A 6 2.44 33.30 -2.64
N THR A 7 2.26 33.13 -3.96
CA THR A 7 1.80 31.85 -4.54
C THR A 7 2.81 30.72 -4.35
N MET A 8 4.11 31.03 -4.37
CA MET A 8 5.16 30.04 -4.14
C MET A 8 5.21 29.58 -2.67
N ILE A 9 4.97 30.49 -1.72
CA ILE A 9 4.90 30.16 -0.29
C ILE A 9 3.64 29.33 0.01
N ILE A 10 2.50 29.66 -0.60
CA ILE A 10 1.25 28.89 -0.42
C ILE A 10 1.36 27.48 -1.02
N ALA A 11 2.07 27.32 -2.15
CA ALA A 11 2.34 26.01 -2.74
C ALA A 11 3.28 25.13 -1.89
N LEU A 12 4.10 25.73 -1.01
CA LEU A 12 4.97 24.97 -0.09
C LEU A 12 4.23 24.38 1.12
N ILE A 13 2.99 24.79 1.38
CA ILE A 13 2.21 24.34 2.56
C ILE A 13 1.33 23.13 2.21
N SER A 14 1.61 22.42 1.11
CA SER A 14 0.92 21.15 0.85
C SER A 14 1.21 20.19 2.01
N PRO A 15 0.19 19.69 2.73
CA PRO A 15 0.40 18.74 3.80
C PRO A 15 1.06 17.49 3.22
N LEU A 16 2.23 17.13 3.76
CA LEU A 16 2.92 15.91 3.35
C LEU A 16 2.03 14.72 3.77
N ALA A 17 1.67 13.87 2.82
CA ALA A 17 0.91 12.66 3.12
C ALA A 17 1.77 11.72 3.95
N ALA A 18 1.28 11.32 5.13
CA ALA A 18 1.95 10.35 5.99
C ALA A 18 1.57 8.91 5.61
N LEU A 19 0.36 8.71 5.09
CA LEU A 19 -0.12 7.42 4.63
C LEU A 19 -0.97 7.57 3.37
N ILE A 20 -0.65 6.79 2.35
CA ILE A 20 -1.44 6.69 1.12
C ILE A 20 -2.19 5.37 1.15
N ILE A 21 -3.52 5.39 1.02
CA ILE A 21 -4.32 4.18 0.92
C ILE A 21 -4.92 4.10 -0.47
N THR A 22 -4.52 3.09 -1.24
CA THR A 22 -5.12 2.79 -2.54
C THR A 22 -6.27 1.82 -2.34
N ASP A 23 -7.47 2.24 -2.71
CA ASP A 23 -8.68 1.46 -2.55
C ASP A 23 -8.81 0.34 -3.60
N SER A 24 -9.87 -0.47 -3.44
CA SER A 24 -10.19 -1.59 -4.32
C SER A 24 -10.42 -1.23 -5.80
N GLN A 25 -10.70 0.05 -6.08
CA GLN A 25 -10.91 0.59 -7.43
C GLN A 25 -9.63 1.24 -7.99
N GLY A 26 -8.54 1.24 -7.22
CA GLY A 26 -7.28 1.86 -7.58
C GLY A 26 -7.23 3.38 -7.31
N VAL A 27 -8.19 3.94 -6.58
CA VAL A 27 -8.17 5.36 -6.19
C VAL A 27 -7.30 5.51 -4.96
N SER A 28 -6.33 6.43 -5.02
CA SER A 28 -5.46 6.75 -3.89
C SER A 28 -6.08 7.84 -3.01
N HIS A 29 -6.09 7.57 -1.71
CA HIS A 29 -6.55 8.46 -0.65
C HIS A 29 -5.34 8.83 0.21
N GLU A 30 -5.01 10.12 0.28
CA GLU A 30 -3.88 10.62 1.03
C GLU A 30 -4.31 11.11 2.41
N TYR A 31 -3.65 10.59 3.45
CA TYR A 31 -3.92 10.94 4.84
C TYR A 31 -2.69 11.63 5.44
N PRO A 32 -2.82 12.88 5.91
CA PRO A 32 -1.73 13.57 6.60
C PRO A 32 -1.52 12.97 8.00
N TYR A 33 -0.33 13.12 8.58
CA TYR A 33 0.00 12.58 9.90
C TYR A 33 -1.00 12.99 10.99
N ASP A 34 -1.33 14.29 11.01
CA ASP A 34 -2.30 14.90 11.93
C ASP A 34 -3.69 14.24 11.88
N HIS A 35 -4.06 13.61 10.77
CA HIS A 35 -5.32 12.88 10.66
C HIS A 35 -5.38 11.78 11.72
N PHE A 36 -4.32 10.99 11.85
CA PHE A 36 -4.26 9.88 12.78
C PHE A 36 -4.00 10.33 14.21
N PHE A 37 -3.26 11.43 14.40
CA PHE A 37 -2.99 11.98 15.73
C PHE A 37 -4.23 12.57 16.40
N LYS A 38 -5.18 13.10 15.62
CA LYS A 38 -6.45 13.65 16.13
C LYS A 38 -7.46 12.56 16.53
N ILE A 39 -7.31 11.35 15.99
CA ILE A 39 -8.14 10.21 16.39
C ILE A 39 -7.65 9.78 17.77
N GLN A 40 -8.56 9.67 18.74
CA GLN A 40 -8.21 9.37 20.13
C GLN A 40 -7.33 8.10 20.20
N PRO A 41 -6.02 8.25 20.54
CA PRO A 41 -5.11 7.13 20.49
C PRO A 41 -5.39 6.18 21.66
N LYS A 42 -5.21 4.89 21.40
CA LYS A 42 -5.25 3.83 22.41
C LYS A 42 -3.82 3.42 22.73
N GLU A 43 -3.56 3.26 24.02
CA GLU A 43 -2.35 2.60 24.49
C GLU A 43 -2.52 1.08 24.35
N PHE A 44 -1.49 0.40 23.86
CA PHE A 44 -1.46 -1.05 23.77
C PHE A 44 -0.05 -1.57 23.98
N GLN A 45 0.05 -2.83 24.40
CA GLN A 45 1.32 -3.48 24.69
C GLN A 45 1.55 -4.68 23.78
N THR A 46 2.82 -4.93 23.47
CA THR A 46 3.27 -6.15 22.80
C THR A 46 4.40 -6.78 23.60
N SER A 47 4.45 -8.10 23.70
CA SER A 47 5.59 -8.78 24.31
C SER A 47 6.45 -9.46 23.25
N LYS A 48 7.76 -9.49 23.49
CA LYS A 48 8.72 -10.26 22.71
C LYS A 48 9.68 -10.96 23.66
N GLU A 49 10.01 -12.21 23.36
CA GLU A 49 11.08 -12.92 24.05
C GLU A 49 12.42 -12.60 23.37
N LEU A 50 13.39 -12.12 24.16
CA LEU A 50 14.75 -11.79 23.73
C LEU A 50 15.71 -12.35 24.79
N ASP A 51 16.61 -13.24 24.38
CA ASP A 51 17.64 -13.83 25.24
C ASP A 51 17.11 -14.49 26.54
N GLY A 52 15.88 -15.03 26.48
CA GLY A 52 15.21 -15.68 27.62
C GLY A 52 14.46 -14.71 28.54
N GLU A 53 14.51 -13.40 28.26
CA GLU A 53 13.73 -12.38 28.96
C GLU A 53 12.53 -11.94 28.12
N THR A 54 11.39 -11.72 28.78
CA THR A 54 10.21 -11.14 28.14
C THR A 54 10.30 -9.63 28.19
N VAL A 55 10.57 -9.01 27.05
CA VAL A 55 10.53 -7.56 26.88
C VAL A 55 9.09 -7.16 26.54
N ILE A 56 8.53 -6.24 27.32
CA ILE A 56 7.21 -5.64 27.06
C ILE A 56 7.45 -4.27 26.43
N ASN A 57 6.82 -4.04 25.29
CA ASN A 57 6.83 -2.74 24.62
C ASN A 57 5.47 -2.06 24.72
N THR A 58 5.47 -0.76 25.01
CA THR A 58 4.25 0.06 25.09
C THR A 58 4.16 0.98 23.88
N TRP A 59 2.98 1.04 23.27
CA TRP A 59 2.72 1.79 22.04
C TRP A 59 1.49 2.67 22.21
N GLN A 60 1.43 3.78 21.45
CA GLN A 60 0.18 4.52 21.27
C GLN A 60 -0.13 4.67 19.79
N GLY A 61 -1.40 4.44 19.46
CA GLY A 61 -1.88 4.43 18.10
C GLY A 61 -3.37 4.15 17.99
N ILE A 62 -3.83 3.90 16.77
CA ILE A 62 -5.24 3.61 16.50
C ILE A 62 -5.44 2.15 16.10
N ARG A 63 -6.67 1.66 16.31
CA ARG A 63 -7.12 0.37 15.77
C ARG A 63 -7.33 0.49 14.27
N PHE A 64 -6.26 0.30 13.51
CA PHE A 64 -6.23 0.50 12.07
C PHE A 64 -7.20 -0.42 11.34
N ASP A 65 -7.32 -1.67 11.81
CA ASP A 65 -8.29 -2.63 11.29
C ASP A 65 -9.75 -2.14 11.39
N THR A 66 -10.09 -1.48 12.50
CA THR A 66 -11.43 -0.93 12.74
C THR A 66 -11.63 0.34 11.92
N TRP A 67 -10.67 1.26 11.99
CA TRP A 67 -10.70 2.51 11.24
C TRP A 67 -10.79 2.29 9.73
N LEU A 68 -10.06 1.33 9.18
CA LEU A 68 -10.07 1.02 7.75
C LEU A 68 -11.45 0.52 7.29
N LYS A 69 -12.13 -0.29 8.11
CA LYS A 69 -13.51 -0.74 7.84
C LYS A 69 -14.50 0.42 7.84
N GLU A 70 -14.30 1.42 8.70
CA GLU A 70 -15.14 2.62 8.77
C GLU A 70 -15.00 3.53 7.55
N GLN A 71 -13.84 3.52 6.87
CA GLN A 71 -13.61 4.31 5.66
C GLN A 71 -14.40 3.81 4.42
N LYS A 72 -14.97 2.60 4.46
CA LYS A 72 -15.78 2.01 3.37
C LYS A 72 -15.07 2.05 2.00
N LEU A 73 -13.77 1.77 1.95
CA LEU A 73 -12.92 1.79 0.74
C LEU A 73 -13.14 0.59 -0.22
N GLY A 74 -14.32 -0.03 -0.14
CA GLY A 74 -14.67 -1.24 -0.89
C GLY A 74 -14.14 -2.53 -0.29
N ASP A 75 -14.48 -3.63 -0.95
CA ASP A 75 -14.04 -4.97 -0.56
C ASP A 75 -12.68 -5.29 -1.20
N PHE A 76 -11.90 -6.20 -0.62
CA PHE A 76 -10.59 -6.56 -1.14
C PHE A 76 -10.27 -8.01 -0.85
N ALA A 77 -9.49 -8.62 -1.74
CA ALA A 77 -9.03 -10.00 -1.58
C ALA A 77 -7.69 -10.05 -0.83
N VAL A 78 -6.84 -9.04 -1.03
CA VAL A 78 -5.52 -8.93 -0.40
C VAL A 78 -5.32 -7.50 0.08
N ILE A 79 -4.78 -7.33 1.28
CA ILE A 79 -4.26 -6.07 1.77
C ILE A 79 -2.74 -6.13 1.79
N LYS A 80 -2.09 -5.07 1.28
CA LYS A 80 -0.63 -4.94 1.23
C LYS A 80 -0.20 -3.67 1.98
N PHE A 81 0.82 -3.79 2.80
CA PHE A 81 1.48 -2.71 3.51
C PHE A 81 2.88 -2.54 2.94
N MET A 82 3.24 -1.31 2.57
CA MET A 82 4.54 -0.98 2.00
C MET A 82 5.20 0.14 2.83
N SER A 83 6.43 -0.13 3.24
CA SER A 83 7.31 0.82 3.92
C SER A 83 8.03 1.73 2.92
N GLY A 84 8.52 2.88 3.38
CA GLY A 84 9.42 3.75 2.61
C GLY A 84 10.73 3.07 2.17
N ASP A 85 11.18 2.02 2.89
CA ASP A 85 12.32 1.18 2.48
C ASP A 85 11.94 0.04 1.51
N ARG A 86 10.69 0.05 1.01
CA ARG A 86 10.09 -0.97 0.13
C ARG A 86 9.91 -2.34 0.79
N TYR A 87 10.00 -2.43 2.11
CA TYR A 87 9.57 -3.63 2.82
C TYR A 87 8.05 -3.80 2.66
N GLU A 88 7.63 -5.02 2.29
CA GLU A 88 6.23 -5.33 2.00
C GLU A 88 5.72 -6.48 2.88
N VAL A 89 4.53 -6.31 3.43
CA VAL A 89 3.78 -7.36 4.12
C VAL A 89 2.37 -7.41 3.53
N LYS A 90 1.89 -8.61 3.21
CA LYS A 90 0.57 -8.81 2.61
C LYS A 90 -0.21 -9.89 3.36
N PHE A 91 -1.53 -9.72 3.40
CA PHE A 91 -2.46 -10.69 3.97
C PHE A 91 -3.63 -10.88 3.03
N ASN A 92 -4.09 -12.11 2.89
CA ASN A 92 -5.38 -12.36 2.24
C ASN A 92 -6.54 -11.95 3.16
N ARG A 93 -7.75 -11.88 2.61
CA ARG A 93 -8.92 -11.44 3.37
C ARG A 93 -9.22 -12.31 4.60
N ALA A 94 -9.11 -13.63 4.46
CA ALA A 94 -9.38 -14.56 5.55
C ALA A 94 -8.39 -14.39 6.71
N GLU A 95 -7.11 -14.16 6.42
CA GLU A 95 -6.09 -13.82 7.41
C GLU A 95 -6.43 -12.47 8.05
N TRP A 96 -6.63 -11.43 7.24
CA TRP A 96 -6.91 -10.07 7.71
C TRP A 96 -8.08 -9.99 8.69
N ASP A 97 -9.18 -10.70 8.42
CA ASP A 97 -10.38 -10.67 9.26
C ASP A 97 -10.15 -11.25 10.67
N THR A 98 -9.09 -12.04 10.86
CA THR A 98 -8.70 -12.59 12.17
C THR A 98 -7.64 -11.75 12.89
N LEU A 99 -6.96 -10.86 12.18
CA LEU A 99 -5.84 -10.10 12.71
C LEU A 99 -6.31 -8.86 13.46
N THR A 100 -5.56 -8.52 14.51
CA THR A 100 -5.63 -7.21 15.15
C THR A 100 -4.47 -6.36 14.64
N CYS A 101 -4.80 -5.23 14.02
CA CYS A 101 -3.84 -4.33 13.40
C CYS A 101 -3.91 -2.95 14.06
N TYR A 102 -2.76 -2.46 14.52
CA TYR A 102 -2.62 -1.10 15.03
C TYR A 102 -1.74 -0.27 14.11
N LEU A 103 -2.08 1.02 13.99
CA LEU A 103 -1.23 2.04 13.39
C LEU A 103 -0.69 2.90 14.51
N ALA A 104 0.56 2.66 14.90
CA ALA A 104 1.24 3.35 15.98
C ALA A 104 1.97 4.59 15.47
N HIS A 105 1.96 5.63 16.30
CA HIS A 105 2.71 6.87 16.07
C HIS A 105 3.69 7.17 17.22
N THR A 106 3.57 6.46 18.35
CA THR A 106 4.57 6.46 19.44
C THR A 106 4.95 5.04 19.86
N GLY A 107 6.13 4.90 20.45
CA GLY A 107 6.60 3.68 21.12
C GLY A 107 7.50 4.05 22.31
N GLU A 108 7.35 3.35 23.44
CA GLU A 108 8.05 3.62 24.70
C GLU A 108 7.91 5.08 25.19
N GLY A 109 6.77 5.71 24.90
CA GLY A 109 6.52 7.12 25.26
C GLY A 109 7.16 8.15 24.32
N GLU A 110 7.92 7.72 23.31
CA GLU A 110 8.52 8.62 22.31
C GLU A 110 7.73 8.64 21.00
N ILE A 111 7.54 9.83 20.45
CA ILE A 111 6.93 10.02 19.12
C ILE A 111 7.97 9.63 18.05
N PHE A 112 7.54 8.88 17.03
CA PHE A 112 8.44 8.51 15.95
C PHE A 112 8.96 9.73 15.17
N PRO A 113 10.23 9.73 14.74
CA PRO A 113 10.80 10.85 14.00
C PRO A 113 10.10 11.01 12.65
N LYS A 114 10.15 12.23 12.07
CA LYS A 114 9.68 12.52 10.71
C LYS A 114 8.23 12.11 10.42
N GLU A 115 7.34 12.21 11.41
CA GLU A 115 5.91 11.88 11.21
C GLU A 115 5.69 10.44 10.69
N GLN A 116 6.59 9.53 11.06
CA GLN A 116 6.50 8.14 10.65
C GLN A 116 5.37 7.41 11.38
N LEU A 117 4.78 6.46 10.68
CA LEU A 117 3.78 5.55 11.21
C LEU A 117 4.32 4.12 11.19
N ARG A 118 3.88 3.31 12.14
CA ARG A 118 4.26 1.89 12.22
C ARG A 118 3.03 1.01 12.29
N VAL A 119 2.96 0.02 11.42
CA VAL A 119 1.94 -1.03 11.49
C VAL A 119 2.42 -2.12 12.43
N ILE A 120 1.61 -2.41 13.44
CA ILE A 120 1.91 -3.42 14.47
C ILE A 120 0.79 -4.45 14.52
N PHE A 121 1.18 -5.71 14.49
CA PHE A 121 0.31 -6.86 14.65
C PHE A 121 0.68 -7.58 15.95
N PRO A 122 0.01 -7.31 17.07
CA PRO A 122 0.44 -7.80 18.39
C PRO A 122 0.60 -9.31 18.49
N HIS A 123 -0.19 -10.07 17.72
CA HIS A 123 -0.20 -11.54 17.74
C HIS A 123 0.70 -12.17 16.67
N LEU A 124 1.36 -11.37 15.83
CA LEU A 124 2.28 -11.86 14.82
C LEU A 124 3.72 -11.56 15.20
N ARG A 125 4.64 -12.37 14.66
CA ARG A 125 6.08 -12.13 14.78
C ARG A 125 6.44 -10.77 14.19
N SER A 126 7.42 -10.11 14.81
CA SER A 126 7.92 -8.78 14.43
C SER A 126 8.25 -8.57 12.95
N MET A 127 8.55 -9.63 12.19
CA MET A 127 8.71 -9.54 10.73
C MET A 127 7.47 -9.00 10.02
N HIS A 128 6.26 -9.20 10.56
CA HIS A 128 5.04 -8.66 9.96
C HIS A 128 4.81 -7.18 10.29
N TRP A 129 5.62 -6.59 11.18
CA TRP A 129 5.46 -5.21 11.58
C TRP A 129 6.19 -4.32 10.58
N VAL A 130 5.48 -3.34 10.05
CA VAL A 130 5.99 -2.46 8.99
C VAL A 130 6.34 -1.13 9.62
N ARG A 131 7.63 -0.81 9.66
CA ARG A 131 8.13 0.49 10.07
C ARG A 131 7.99 1.47 8.91
N ASP A 132 7.77 2.74 9.20
CA ASP A 132 7.70 3.80 8.18
C ASP A 132 6.71 3.45 7.06
N VAL A 133 5.49 3.05 7.44
CA VAL A 133 4.46 2.68 6.47
C VAL A 133 4.07 3.90 5.65
N GLU A 134 4.26 3.82 4.34
CA GLU A 134 3.96 4.89 3.41
C GLU A 134 2.68 4.59 2.63
N ARG A 135 2.46 3.32 2.27
CA ARG A 135 1.32 2.92 1.43
C ARG A 135 0.62 1.66 1.93
N VAL A 136 -0.71 1.68 1.88
CA VAL A 136 -1.57 0.52 2.04
C VAL A 136 -2.37 0.33 0.76
N SER A 137 -2.34 -0.87 0.18
CA SER A 137 -3.10 -1.17 -1.04
C SER A 137 -4.13 -2.25 -0.77
N LEU A 138 -5.37 -1.99 -1.20
CA LEU A 138 -6.49 -2.92 -1.15
C LEU A 138 -6.67 -3.53 -2.53
N GLU A 139 -6.18 -4.74 -2.74
CA GLU A 139 -6.13 -5.38 -4.04
C GLU A 139 -7.28 -6.37 -4.22
N HIS A 140 -8.02 -6.23 -5.32
CA HIS A 140 -8.83 -7.32 -5.86
C HIS A 140 -7.91 -8.27 -6.63
N TYR A 141 -7.34 -9.24 -5.93
CA TYR A 141 -6.60 -10.31 -6.58
C TYR A 141 -7.55 -11.11 -7.49
N LYS A 142 -7.47 -10.85 -8.79
CA LYS A 142 -7.95 -11.77 -9.81
C LYS A 142 -6.75 -12.57 -10.25
N GLU A 143 -6.65 -13.81 -9.81
CA GLU A 143 -5.63 -14.73 -10.31
C GLU A 143 -5.72 -14.77 -11.83
N ILE A 144 -4.70 -14.23 -12.51
CA ILE A 144 -4.60 -14.37 -13.95
C ILE A 144 -4.19 -15.82 -14.15
N ALA A 145 -5.12 -16.64 -14.63
CA ALA A 145 -4.84 -18.03 -14.93
C ALA A 145 -3.58 -18.11 -15.80
N ILE A 146 -2.61 -18.92 -15.36
CA ILE A 146 -1.41 -19.19 -16.14
C ILE A 146 -1.86 -19.67 -17.53
N PRO A 147 -1.33 -19.11 -18.64
CA PRO A 147 -1.68 -19.56 -19.97
C PRO A 147 -1.43 -21.07 -20.10
N VAL A 148 -2.50 -21.85 -20.13
CA VAL A 148 -2.44 -23.32 -20.22
C VAL A 148 -2.17 -23.82 -21.64
N LYS A 149 -2.29 -22.92 -22.63
CA LYS A 149 -2.09 -23.25 -24.04
C LYS A 149 -1.27 -22.15 -24.70
N PHE A 150 -0.13 -22.54 -25.24
CA PHE A 150 0.59 -21.76 -26.24
C PHE A 150 0.19 -22.28 -27.61
N LEU A 151 -0.46 -21.44 -28.41
CA LEU A 151 -0.78 -21.76 -29.79
C LEU A 151 0.36 -21.24 -30.67
N PRO A 152 1.21 -22.11 -31.24
CA PRO A 152 2.18 -21.69 -32.23
C PRO A 152 1.42 -21.21 -33.46
N LEU A 153 1.46 -19.90 -33.70
CA LEU A 153 0.79 -19.29 -34.86
C LEU A 153 1.62 -19.42 -36.15
N ALA A 154 2.76 -20.12 -36.13
CA ALA A 154 3.62 -20.29 -37.30
C ALA A 154 2.85 -20.90 -38.48
N ASP A 155 2.09 -21.98 -38.24
CA ASP A 155 1.30 -22.64 -39.29
C ASP A 155 0.14 -21.74 -39.75
N PHE A 156 -0.49 -21.01 -38.82
CA PHE A 156 -1.51 -20.03 -39.16
C PHE A 156 -0.95 -18.95 -40.07
N PHE A 157 0.19 -18.34 -39.72
CA PHE A 157 0.84 -17.31 -40.53
C PHE A 157 1.36 -17.84 -41.87
N ALA A 158 1.79 -19.11 -41.94
CA ALA A 158 2.17 -19.74 -43.20
C ALA A 158 0.97 -19.86 -44.18
N THR A 159 -0.26 -19.96 -43.68
CA THR A 159 -1.47 -19.97 -44.51
C THR A 159 -1.97 -18.57 -44.89
N GLN A 160 -1.51 -17.52 -44.21
CA GLN A 160 -1.92 -16.16 -44.51
C GLN A 160 -1.06 -15.58 -45.64
N LYS A 161 -1.71 -15.04 -46.67
CA LYS A 161 -1.02 -14.29 -47.72
C LYS A 161 -0.76 -12.87 -47.23
N LEU A 162 0.51 -12.50 -47.06
CA LEU A 162 0.88 -11.13 -46.73
C LEU A 162 0.34 -10.19 -47.82
N MET A 163 -0.47 -9.20 -47.44
CA MET A 163 -0.92 -8.19 -48.39
C MET A 163 0.21 -7.20 -48.63
N GLU A 164 0.86 -7.31 -49.78
CA GLU A 164 1.80 -6.30 -50.23
C GLU A 164 1.05 -5.07 -50.73
N ASN A 165 1.31 -3.91 -50.11
CA ASN A 165 0.77 -2.61 -50.51
C ASN A 165 -0.77 -2.54 -50.57
N PRO A 166 -1.48 -2.74 -49.43
CA PRO A 166 -2.91 -2.50 -49.38
C PRO A 166 -3.17 -1.02 -49.71
N LYS A 167 -4.13 -0.75 -50.60
CA LYS A 167 -4.50 0.65 -50.92
C LYS A 167 -4.89 1.40 -49.63
N PRO A 168 -4.46 2.66 -49.44
CA PRO A 168 -3.75 3.53 -50.38
C PRO A 168 -2.22 3.48 -50.28
N PHE A 169 -1.64 2.54 -49.53
CA PHE A 169 -0.21 2.49 -49.25
C PHE A 169 0.58 1.95 -50.44
N VAL A 170 1.73 2.56 -50.72
CA VAL A 170 2.62 2.19 -51.83
C VAL A 170 4.05 2.11 -51.29
N ARG A 171 4.77 1.01 -51.58
CA ARG A 171 6.15 0.73 -51.14
C ARG A 171 6.29 0.52 -49.61
N MET A 172 5.40 -0.25 -49.00
CA MET A 172 5.64 -0.69 -47.62
C MET A 172 6.78 -1.70 -47.58
N ASN A 173 7.81 -1.40 -46.79
CA ASN A 173 8.84 -2.36 -46.37
C ASN A 173 8.60 -2.67 -44.89
N GLY A 174 8.44 -3.95 -44.55
CA GLY A 174 8.46 -4.42 -43.15
C GLY A 174 9.88 -4.82 -42.75
N TYR A 175 10.27 -4.53 -41.51
CA TYR A 175 11.48 -5.09 -40.88
C TYR A 175 11.16 -6.45 -40.27
#